data_AF-A0A2W4X6K2-F1
#
_entry.id   AF-A0A2W4X6K2-F1
#
_cell.length_a   1.000
_cell.length_b   1.000
_cell.length_c   1.000
_cell.angle_alpha   90.00
_cell.angle_beta   90.00
_cell.angle_gamma   90.00
#
_symmetry.space_group_name_H-M   'P 1'
#
loop_
_entity.id
_entity.type
_entity.pdbx_description
1 polymer ?
#
loop_
_entity_poly.entity_id
_entity_poly.type
_entity_poly.pdbx_seq_one_letter_code
_entity_poly.pdbx_strand_id
1 'polypeptide(L)'
;MSADWYPGIRTFCTHWNHAPMLQQTFEALEREFNENSDACIDAAKAVVECACRVIIDNLDNPTSPVKPVEENPAFGAWVSAAVRVLELSEIRDDAFKKLISQHHKLTTTLGDLRNKAGTMSHGKDGFIAKLSIHHRRAALLAADAIVTFLHEAYLERELDAVLSKEPYERFKATNDVIDEFAGLRGEMDEEGMPRLFIVLPGKPPREEIELAAPVSQLLFELDREAYKVVLNACLEAKAAAPQDAEVA
;
A
#
# COMPACT_ATOMS: atom_id res chain seq x y z
N MET A 1 24.18 -7.08 -21.80
CA MET A 1 23.11 -6.58 -20.91
C MET A 1 21.91 -7.46 -21.13
N SER A 2 21.40 -8.13 -20.09
CA SER A 2 20.09 -8.79 -20.18
C SER A 2 19.03 -7.72 -20.40
N ALA A 3 18.08 -7.94 -21.31
CA ALA A 3 16.89 -7.09 -21.36
C ALA A 3 16.16 -7.20 -20.01
N ASP A 4 15.72 -6.08 -19.46
CA ASP A 4 14.77 -6.09 -18.35
C ASP A 4 13.40 -6.46 -18.93
N TRP A 5 12.91 -7.64 -18.60
CA TRP A 5 11.68 -8.21 -19.18
C TRP A 5 10.42 -7.78 -18.42
N TYR A 6 10.57 -7.18 -17.25
CA TYR A 6 9.47 -6.81 -16.36
C TYR A 6 9.80 -5.59 -15.47
N PRO A 7 10.22 -4.46 -16.09
CA PRO A 7 10.60 -3.25 -15.35
C PRO A 7 9.44 -2.67 -14.52
N GLY A 8 8.20 -2.77 -15.01
CA GLY A 8 7.01 -2.27 -14.32
C GLY A 8 6.67 -3.08 -13.06
N ILE A 9 6.72 -4.42 -13.16
CA ILE A 9 6.58 -5.30 -12.00
C ILE A 9 7.65 -4.98 -10.96
N ARG A 10 8.92 -4.85 -11.38
CA ARG A 10 10.03 -4.53 -10.47
C ARG A 10 9.79 -3.21 -9.76
N THR A 11 9.34 -2.19 -10.49
CA THR A 11 9.01 -0.88 -9.94
C THR A 11 7.88 -0.99 -8.91
N PHE A 12 6.79 -1.68 -9.25
CA PHE A 12 5.67 -1.91 -8.33
C PHE A 12 6.10 -2.67 -7.06
N CYS A 13 6.87 -3.74 -7.19
CA CYS A 13 7.38 -4.51 -6.05
C CYS A 13 8.36 -3.70 -5.20
N THR A 14 9.15 -2.81 -5.80
CA THR A 14 10.04 -1.91 -5.06
C THR A 14 9.26 -0.87 -4.25
N HIS A 15 8.21 -0.30 -4.85
CA HIS A 15 7.28 0.61 -4.17
C HIS A 15 6.66 -0.08 -2.94
N TRP A 16 6.18 -1.31 -3.13
CA TRP A 16 5.54 -2.13 -2.10
C TRP A 16 6.50 -3.11 -1.42
N ASN A 17 7.72 -2.66 -1.10
CA ASN A 17 8.76 -3.50 -0.49
C ASN A 17 8.35 -4.12 0.86
N HIS A 18 7.39 -3.53 1.54
CA HIS A 18 6.86 -3.96 2.84
C HIS A 18 5.65 -4.89 2.72
N ALA A 19 5.20 -5.24 1.50
CA ALA A 19 4.11 -6.19 1.26
C ALA A 19 4.65 -7.63 1.12
N PRO A 20 4.64 -8.47 2.18
CA PRO A 20 5.42 -9.71 2.20
C PRO A 20 4.98 -10.73 1.14
N MET A 21 3.68 -10.90 0.93
CA MET A 21 3.16 -11.84 -0.06
C MET A 21 3.50 -11.41 -1.50
N LEU A 22 3.53 -10.10 -1.76
CA LEU A 22 3.95 -9.57 -3.07
C LEU A 22 5.43 -9.86 -3.31
N GLN A 23 6.29 -9.63 -2.31
CA GLN A 23 7.73 -9.91 -2.42
C GLN A 23 8.00 -11.40 -2.67
N GLN A 24 7.35 -12.30 -1.92
CA GLN A 24 7.47 -13.74 -2.12
C GLN A 24 7.03 -14.17 -3.54
N THR A 25 5.94 -13.57 -4.04
CA THR A 25 5.44 -13.88 -5.38
C THR A 25 6.39 -13.35 -6.46
N PHE A 26 7.01 -12.19 -6.25
CA PHE A 26 8.00 -11.62 -7.15
C PHE A 26 9.30 -12.44 -7.18
N GLU A 27 9.82 -12.85 -6.02
CA GLU A 27 10.98 -13.75 -5.93
C GLU A 27 10.72 -15.08 -6.65
N ALA A 28 9.51 -15.64 -6.52
CA ALA A 28 9.12 -16.83 -7.28
C ALA A 28 9.13 -16.56 -8.78
N LEU A 29 8.57 -15.44 -9.25
CA LEU A 29 8.60 -15.05 -10.66
C LEU A 29 10.04 -14.99 -11.19
N GLU A 30 10.94 -14.31 -10.47
CA GLU A 30 12.34 -14.16 -10.88
C GLU A 30 13.05 -15.52 -10.95
N ARG A 31 12.87 -16.36 -9.94
CA ARG A 31 13.45 -17.71 -9.91
C ARG A 31 12.96 -18.56 -11.09
N GLU A 32 11.64 -18.69 -11.25
CA GLU A 32 11.07 -19.52 -12.32
C GLU A 32 11.46 -19.01 -13.71
N PHE A 33 11.58 -17.70 -13.90
CA PHE A 33 12.04 -17.14 -15.17
C PHE A 33 13.51 -17.49 -15.46
N ASN A 34 14.39 -17.32 -14.48
CA ASN A 34 15.83 -17.57 -14.62
C ASN A 34 16.12 -19.07 -14.85
N GLU A 35 15.34 -19.96 -14.24
CA GLU A 35 15.42 -21.40 -14.44
C GLU A 35 14.77 -21.87 -15.75
N ASN A 36 14.22 -20.95 -16.54
CA ASN A 36 13.43 -21.24 -17.74
C ASN A 36 12.27 -22.22 -17.45
N SER A 37 11.68 -22.14 -16.26
CA SER A 37 10.56 -22.98 -15.82
C SER A 37 9.24 -22.49 -16.42
N ASP A 38 8.37 -23.41 -16.83
CA ASP A 38 7.03 -23.04 -17.32
C ASP A 38 6.11 -22.57 -16.18
N ALA A 39 6.47 -22.83 -14.92
CA ALA A 39 5.82 -22.25 -13.74
C ALA A 39 5.97 -20.72 -13.68
N CYS A 40 6.87 -20.14 -14.47
CA CYS A 40 6.98 -18.71 -14.69
C CYS A 40 5.66 -18.10 -15.22
N ILE A 41 4.86 -18.85 -15.98
CA ILE A 41 3.53 -18.41 -16.46
C ILE A 41 2.52 -18.37 -15.31
N ASP A 42 2.58 -19.34 -14.38
CA ASP A 42 1.78 -19.31 -13.15
C ASP A 42 2.18 -18.12 -12.26
N ALA A 43 3.48 -17.90 -12.08
CA ALA A 43 4.00 -16.78 -11.30
C ALA A 43 3.63 -15.42 -11.91
N ALA A 44 3.64 -15.28 -13.24
CA ALA A 44 3.23 -14.04 -13.92
C ALA A 44 1.79 -13.65 -13.60
N LYS A 45 0.87 -14.64 -13.65
CA LYS A 45 -0.51 -14.44 -13.23
C LYS A 45 -0.61 -14.08 -11.74
N ALA A 46 0.12 -14.81 -10.89
CA ALA A 46 0.08 -14.61 -9.45
C ALA A 46 0.55 -13.19 -9.05
N VAL A 47 1.60 -12.66 -9.69
CA VAL A 47 2.07 -11.29 -9.47
C VAL A 47 0.98 -10.28 -9.81
N VAL A 48 0.27 -10.43 -10.94
CA VAL A 48 -0.83 -9.53 -11.30
C VAL A 48 -1.95 -9.60 -10.25
N GLU A 49 -2.32 -10.81 -9.79
CA GLU A 49 -3.33 -10.97 -8.73
C GLU A 49 -2.91 -10.31 -7.41
N CYS A 50 -1.65 -10.47 -7.01
CA CYS A 50 -1.09 -9.80 -5.84
C CYS A 50 -1.10 -8.27 -5.98
N ALA A 51 -0.71 -7.75 -7.15
CA ALA A 51 -0.74 -6.32 -7.42
C ALA A 51 -2.16 -5.75 -7.34
N CYS A 52 -3.15 -6.41 -7.96
CA CYS A 52 -4.55 -6.01 -7.85
C CYS A 52 -5.03 -6.01 -6.39
N ARG A 53 -4.69 -7.02 -5.60
CA ARG A 53 -5.07 -7.09 -4.19
C ARG A 53 -4.47 -5.98 -3.37
N VAL A 54 -3.18 -5.66 -3.57
CA VAL A 54 -2.53 -4.54 -2.90
C VAL A 54 -3.24 -3.22 -3.21
N ILE A 55 -3.56 -2.96 -4.49
CA ILE A 55 -4.27 -1.75 -4.90
C ILE A 55 -5.67 -1.69 -4.28
N ILE A 56 -6.45 -2.77 -4.36
CA ILE A 56 -7.80 -2.83 -3.81
C ILE A 56 -7.77 -2.64 -2.29
N ASP A 57 -6.90 -3.35 -1.58
CA ASP A 57 -6.82 -3.25 -0.12
C ASP A 57 -6.40 -1.85 0.39
N ASN A 58 -5.84 -1.00 -0.48
CA ASN A 58 -5.47 0.38 -0.15
C ASN A 58 -6.53 1.42 -0.56
N LEU A 59 -7.40 1.10 -1.52
CA LEU A 59 -8.34 2.06 -2.12
C LEU A 59 -9.82 1.70 -1.95
N ASP A 60 -10.14 0.45 -1.60
CA ASP A 60 -11.52 -0.01 -1.56
C ASP A 60 -12.31 0.70 -0.48
N ASN A 61 -13.53 1.10 -0.80
CA ASN A 61 -14.39 1.82 0.12
C ASN A 61 -15.09 0.82 1.05
N PRO A 62 -14.88 0.87 2.38
CA PRO A 62 -15.51 -0.07 3.32
C PRO A 62 -17.04 -0.07 3.27
N THR A 63 -17.66 1.04 2.88
CA THR A 63 -19.12 1.19 2.79
C THR A 63 -19.70 0.72 1.45
N SER A 64 -18.86 0.58 0.42
CA SER A 64 -19.27 0.11 -0.91
C SER A 64 -18.13 -0.68 -1.56
N PRO A 65 -17.79 -1.87 -1.01
CA PRO A 65 -16.62 -2.61 -1.45
C PRO A 65 -16.78 -3.15 -2.87
N VAL A 66 -15.71 -3.08 -3.64
CA VAL A 66 -15.64 -3.69 -4.98
C VAL A 66 -14.79 -4.97 -5.01
N LYS A 67 -14.11 -5.28 -3.90
CA LYS A 67 -13.35 -6.51 -3.73
C LYS A 67 -14.23 -7.74 -4.01
N PRO A 68 -13.77 -8.69 -4.85
CA PRO A 68 -14.50 -9.93 -5.08
C PRO A 68 -14.72 -10.73 -3.77
N VAL A 69 -15.95 -11.19 -3.56
CA VAL A 69 -16.38 -11.90 -2.32
C VAL A 69 -16.32 -13.42 -2.43
N GLU A 70 -16.16 -13.95 -3.64
CA GLU A 70 -16.07 -15.38 -3.89
C GLU A 70 -14.81 -15.96 -3.24
N GLU A 71 -14.86 -17.22 -2.79
CA GLU A 71 -13.70 -17.88 -2.17
C GLU A 71 -12.52 -18.01 -3.15
N ASN A 72 -12.82 -18.24 -4.43
CA ASN A 72 -11.84 -18.34 -5.51
C ASN A 72 -12.24 -17.46 -6.70
N PRO A 73 -12.09 -16.14 -6.60
CA PRO A 73 -12.50 -15.23 -7.67
C PRO A 73 -11.71 -15.47 -8.93
N ALA A 74 -12.39 -15.33 -10.07
CA ALA A 74 -11.73 -15.43 -11.38
C ALA A 74 -10.63 -14.35 -11.53
N PHE A 75 -9.58 -14.67 -12.29
CA PHE A 75 -8.47 -13.74 -12.54
C PHE A 75 -8.94 -12.36 -13.06
N GLY A 76 -9.86 -12.37 -14.02
CA GLY A 76 -10.45 -11.15 -14.57
C GLY A 76 -11.25 -10.33 -13.55
N ALA A 77 -11.78 -10.96 -12.49
CA ALA A 77 -12.53 -10.26 -11.45
C ALA A 77 -11.59 -9.38 -10.61
N TRP A 78 -10.38 -9.84 -10.30
CA TRP A 78 -9.37 -9.04 -9.59
C TRP A 78 -8.95 -7.82 -10.38
N VAL A 79 -8.62 -7.98 -11.67
CA VAL A 79 -8.24 -6.85 -12.53
C VAL A 79 -9.40 -5.87 -12.72
N SER A 80 -10.63 -6.38 -12.87
CA SER A 80 -11.83 -5.53 -12.99
C SER A 80 -12.10 -4.74 -11.72
N ALA A 81 -11.93 -5.35 -10.54
CA ALA A 81 -12.04 -4.65 -9.26
C ALA A 81 -10.95 -3.57 -9.12
N ALA A 82 -9.70 -3.87 -9.50
CA ALA A 82 -8.60 -2.90 -9.48
C ALA A 82 -8.89 -1.69 -10.39
N VAL A 83 -9.34 -1.92 -11.63
CA VAL A 83 -9.73 -0.85 -12.56
C VAL A 83 -10.86 0.03 -11.99
N ARG A 84 -11.80 -0.57 -11.25
CA ARG A 84 -12.92 0.14 -10.60
C ARG A 84 -12.47 1.00 -9.41
N VAL A 85 -11.64 0.49 -8.49
CA VAL A 85 -11.14 1.31 -7.36
C VAL A 85 -10.24 2.46 -7.83
N LEU A 86 -9.60 2.31 -8.99
CA LEU A 86 -8.81 3.35 -9.64
C LEU A 86 -9.68 4.35 -10.42
N GLU A 87 -11.00 4.16 -10.45
CA GLU A 87 -11.98 5.01 -11.16
C GLU A 87 -11.70 5.19 -12.66
N LEU A 88 -10.91 4.29 -13.25
CA LEU A 88 -10.52 4.36 -14.66
C LEU A 88 -11.72 4.12 -15.60
N SER A 89 -12.77 3.44 -15.12
CA SER A 89 -14.02 3.23 -15.85
C SER A 89 -14.86 4.51 -16.01
N GLU A 90 -14.68 5.48 -15.11
CA GLU A 90 -15.50 6.69 -15.06
C GLU A 90 -15.03 7.76 -16.05
N ILE A 91 -13.83 7.59 -16.63
CA ILE A 91 -13.26 8.49 -17.62
C ILE A 91 -14.14 8.49 -18.89
N ARG A 92 -14.68 9.67 -19.23
CA ARG A 92 -15.57 9.89 -20.38
C ARG A 92 -14.79 10.09 -21.69
N ASP A 93 -13.91 9.15 -22.00
CA ASP A 93 -13.19 9.09 -23.28
C ASP A 93 -13.32 7.70 -23.91
N ASP A 94 -13.91 7.62 -25.11
CA ASP A 94 -14.19 6.35 -25.78
C ASP A 94 -12.92 5.66 -26.31
N ALA A 95 -11.88 6.41 -26.67
CA ALA A 95 -10.61 5.84 -27.10
C ALA A 95 -9.86 5.24 -25.91
N PHE A 96 -9.89 5.92 -24.77
CA PHE A 96 -9.32 5.43 -23.52
C PHE A 96 -10.06 4.19 -23.00
N LYS A 97 -11.40 4.18 -23.01
CA LYS A 97 -12.19 2.98 -22.68
C LYS A 97 -11.81 1.78 -23.55
N LYS A 98 -11.57 2.00 -24.85
CA LYS A 98 -11.06 0.94 -25.74
C LYS A 98 -9.68 0.47 -25.32
N LEU A 99 -8.79 1.35 -24.88
CA LEU A 99 -7.46 0.96 -24.36
C LEU A 99 -7.57 0.11 -23.08
N ILE A 100 -8.42 0.48 -22.13
CA ILE A 100 -8.70 -0.33 -20.94
C ILE A 100 -9.23 -1.71 -21.33
N SER A 101 -10.13 -1.77 -22.33
CA SER A 101 -10.65 -3.06 -22.82
C SER A 101 -9.56 -3.98 -23.39
N GLN A 102 -8.46 -3.43 -23.93
CA GLN A 102 -7.33 -4.25 -24.37
C GLN A 102 -6.56 -4.84 -23.20
N HIS A 103 -6.40 -4.11 -22.09
CA HIS A 103 -5.79 -4.65 -20.87
C HIS A 103 -6.65 -5.76 -20.25
N HIS A 104 -7.98 -5.65 -20.32
CA HIS A 104 -8.87 -6.76 -19.93
C HIS A 104 -8.71 -7.98 -20.85
N LYS A 105 -8.63 -7.80 -22.17
CA LYS A 105 -8.37 -8.91 -23.10
C LYS A 105 -7.00 -9.55 -22.85
N LEU A 106 -5.99 -8.75 -22.54
CA LEU A 106 -4.66 -9.23 -22.18
C LEU A 106 -4.71 -10.06 -20.89
N THR A 107 -5.46 -9.61 -19.88
CA THR A 107 -5.73 -10.36 -18.64
C THR A 107 -6.38 -11.71 -18.95
N THR A 108 -7.46 -11.72 -19.75
CA THR A 108 -8.16 -12.96 -20.10
C THR A 108 -7.23 -13.92 -20.84
N THR A 109 -6.50 -13.44 -21.85
CA THR A 109 -5.59 -14.28 -22.65
C THR A 109 -4.38 -14.77 -21.85
N LEU A 110 -3.86 -13.99 -20.90
CA LEU A 110 -2.84 -14.44 -19.95
C LEU A 110 -3.39 -15.53 -19.02
N GLY A 111 -4.62 -15.38 -18.53
CA GLY A 111 -5.32 -16.40 -17.74
C GLY A 111 -5.51 -17.70 -18.52
N ASP A 112 -5.96 -17.61 -19.78
CA ASP A 112 -6.12 -18.75 -20.68
C ASP A 112 -4.79 -19.43 -21.00
N LEU A 113 -3.75 -18.63 -21.25
CA LEU A 113 -2.39 -19.12 -21.44
C LEU A 113 -1.98 -19.90 -20.20
N ARG A 114 -2.06 -19.32 -19.00
CA ARG A 114 -1.75 -20.02 -17.74
C ARG A 114 -2.55 -21.31 -17.59
N ASN A 115 -3.86 -21.31 -17.86
CA ASN A 115 -4.68 -22.52 -17.74
C ASN A 115 -4.20 -23.64 -18.68
N LYS A 116 -3.80 -23.30 -19.91
CA LYS A 116 -3.30 -24.28 -20.91
C LYS A 116 -1.83 -24.64 -20.73
N ALA A 117 -1.01 -23.74 -20.23
CA ALA A 117 0.45 -23.78 -20.25
C ALA A 117 1.09 -23.98 -18.86
N GLY A 118 0.48 -23.46 -17.80
CA GLY A 118 1.01 -23.51 -16.43
C GLY A 118 1.14 -24.93 -15.89
N THR A 119 2.24 -25.24 -15.21
CA THR A 119 2.59 -26.61 -14.81
C THR A 119 2.21 -26.94 -13.38
N MET A 120 1.88 -25.92 -12.57
CA MET A 120 1.70 -26.08 -11.11
C MET A 120 0.24 -26.09 -10.66
N SER A 121 -0.68 -25.51 -11.44
CA SER A 121 -2.03 -25.19 -10.94
C SER A 121 -3.12 -26.21 -11.29
N HIS A 122 -2.85 -27.17 -12.18
CA HIS A 122 -3.82 -28.18 -12.61
C HIS A 122 -3.05 -29.47 -12.87
N GLY A 123 -3.44 -30.60 -12.25
CA GLY A 123 -2.78 -31.89 -12.42
C GLY A 123 -2.66 -32.26 -13.90
N LYS A 124 -1.49 -31.97 -14.48
CA LYS A 124 -1.19 -32.16 -15.89
C LYS A 124 -0.52 -33.51 -16.11
N ASP A 125 -0.67 -34.01 -17.33
CA ASP A 125 0.04 -35.21 -17.76
C ASP A 125 1.56 -35.01 -17.61
N GLY A 126 2.23 -35.97 -16.98
CA GLY A 126 3.68 -35.94 -16.72
C GLY A 126 4.55 -36.01 -17.98
N PHE A 127 3.94 -36.27 -19.14
CA PHE A 127 4.63 -36.35 -20.43
C PHE A 127 4.49 -35.10 -21.32
N ILE A 128 3.97 -33.98 -20.79
CA ILE A 128 3.85 -32.72 -21.55
C ILE A 128 5.22 -32.14 -21.88
N ALA A 129 5.42 -31.77 -23.14
CA ALA A 129 6.63 -31.12 -23.60
C ALA A 129 6.76 -29.68 -23.05
N LYS A 130 7.99 -29.29 -22.69
CA LYS A 130 8.33 -27.94 -22.26
C LYS A 130 7.95 -26.91 -23.31
N LEU A 131 7.36 -25.80 -22.88
CA LEU A 131 6.98 -24.72 -23.78
C LEU A 131 8.19 -23.96 -24.31
N SER A 132 7.99 -23.32 -25.47
CA SER A 132 9.02 -22.45 -26.03
C SER A 132 9.25 -21.23 -25.12
N ILE A 133 10.46 -20.68 -25.17
CA ILE A 133 10.84 -19.47 -24.45
C ILE A 133 9.93 -18.27 -24.78
N HIS A 134 9.32 -18.25 -25.97
CA HIS A 134 8.40 -17.21 -26.40
C HIS A 134 7.12 -17.19 -25.55
N HIS A 135 6.60 -18.34 -25.11
CA HIS A 135 5.42 -18.38 -24.24
C HIS A 135 5.69 -17.73 -22.89
N ARG A 136 6.83 -18.10 -22.26
CA ARG A 136 7.24 -17.53 -20.97
C ARG A 136 7.47 -16.02 -21.05
N ARG A 137 8.20 -15.56 -22.08
CA ARG A 137 8.45 -14.13 -22.30
C ARG A 137 7.16 -13.36 -22.59
N ALA A 138 6.26 -13.91 -23.40
CA ALA A 138 4.98 -13.27 -23.69
C ALA A 138 4.11 -13.15 -22.43
N ALA A 139 4.09 -14.16 -21.57
CA ALA A 139 3.37 -14.11 -20.29
C ALA A 139 3.93 -13.01 -19.36
N LEU A 140 5.26 -12.89 -19.28
CA LEU A 140 5.92 -11.84 -18.50
C LEU A 140 5.61 -10.45 -19.03
N LEU A 141 5.76 -10.22 -20.33
CA LEU A 141 5.47 -8.92 -20.95
C LEU A 141 4.00 -8.53 -20.78
N ALA A 142 3.09 -9.53 -20.84
CA ALA A 142 1.67 -9.29 -20.59
C ALA A 142 1.41 -8.90 -19.14
N ALA A 143 1.99 -9.62 -18.18
CA ALA A 143 1.87 -9.30 -16.76
C ALA A 143 2.48 -7.92 -16.44
N ASP A 144 3.65 -7.62 -17.02
CA ASP A 144 4.34 -6.35 -16.84
C ASP A 144 3.53 -5.16 -17.36
N ALA A 145 2.94 -5.29 -18.55
CA ALA A 145 2.06 -4.25 -19.10
C ALA A 145 0.84 -4.01 -18.20
N ILE A 146 0.22 -5.06 -17.68
CA ILE A 146 -0.93 -4.93 -16.77
C ILE A 146 -0.51 -4.25 -15.46
N VAL A 147 0.56 -4.70 -14.82
CA VAL A 147 1.03 -4.14 -13.54
C VAL A 147 1.48 -2.69 -13.72
N THR A 148 2.21 -2.37 -14.79
CA THR A 148 2.62 -0.99 -15.11
C THR A 148 1.40 -0.09 -15.22
N PHE A 149 0.41 -0.49 -16.03
CA PHE A 149 -0.80 0.30 -16.23
C PHE A 149 -1.54 0.57 -14.92
N LEU A 150 -1.71 -0.45 -14.07
CA LEU A 150 -2.37 -0.31 -12.78
C LEU A 150 -1.54 0.51 -11.79
N HIS A 151 -0.21 0.39 -11.82
CA HIS A 151 0.67 1.10 -10.92
C HIS A 151 0.70 2.60 -11.21
N GLU A 152 0.86 2.99 -12.48
CA GLU A 152 0.86 4.41 -12.85
C GLU A 152 -0.49 5.06 -12.49
N ALA A 153 -1.60 4.38 -12.78
CA ALA A 153 -2.92 4.83 -12.37
C ALA A 153 -3.07 4.94 -10.84
N TYR A 154 -2.46 4.03 -10.08
CA TYR A 154 -2.46 4.08 -8.62
C TYR A 154 -1.67 5.30 -8.09
N LEU A 155 -0.52 5.63 -8.69
CA LEU A 155 0.30 6.76 -8.25
C LEU A 155 -0.38 8.12 -8.49
N GLU A 156 -1.32 8.19 -9.42
CA GLU A 156 -2.12 9.39 -9.69
C GLU A 156 -3.34 9.53 -8.75
N ARG A 157 -3.64 8.53 -7.91
CA ARG A 157 -4.76 8.62 -6.96
C ARG A 157 -4.38 9.47 -5.75
N GLU A 158 -5.33 10.30 -5.33
CA GLU A 158 -5.33 10.83 -3.97
C GLU A 158 -5.72 9.72 -2.99
N LEU A 159 -4.89 9.56 -1.97
CA LEU A 159 -5.01 8.49 -1.00
C LEU A 159 -5.63 9.01 0.29
N ASP A 160 -6.50 8.20 0.90
CA ASP A 160 -6.97 8.44 2.25
C ASP A 160 -5.89 8.01 3.25
N ALA A 161 -5.35 8.96 4.02
CA ALA A 161 -4.31 8.71 5.02
C ALA A 161 -4.79 7.81 6.18
N VAL A 162 -6.09 7.63 6.37
CA VAL A 162 -6.68 6.76 7.39
C VAL A 162 -6.73 5.31 6.92
N LEU A 163 -7.03 5.09 5.64
CA LEU A 163 -7.27 3.75 5.08
C LEU A 163 -6.03 3.16 4.39
N SER A 164 -5.19 4.02 3.84
CA SER A 164 -4.01 3.60 3.08
C SER A 164 -2.93 3.00 3.98
N LYS A 165 -2.19 2.04 3.44
CA LYS A 165 -1.01 1.42 4.06
C LYS A 165 0.29 2.08 3.62
N GLU A 166 0.19 3.18 2.86
CA GLU A 166 1.34 3.94 2.38
C GLU A 166 2.09 4.62 3.54
N PRO A 167 3.41 4.78 3.42
CA PRO A 167 4.21 5.42 4.45
C PRO A 167 3.94 6.94 4.51
N TYR A 168 4.27 7.56 5.65
CA TYR A 168 4.05 8.98 5.92
C TYR A 168 4.56 9.90 4.80
N GLU A 169 5.70 9.58 4.21
CA GLU A 169 6.35 10.35 3.15
C GLU A 169 5.49 10.49 1.89
N ARG A 170 4.56 9.56 1.64
CA ARG A 170 3.67 9.62 0.47
C ARG A 170 2.67 10.77 0.57
N PHE A 171 2.36 11.21 1.79
CA PHE A 171 1.40 12.26 2.10
C PHE A 171 2.05 13.64 2.22
N LYS A 172 3.30 13.81 1.77
CA LYS A 172 4.08 15.05 1.97
C LYS A 172 3.28 16.32 1.65
N ALA A 173 2.58 16.39 0.52
CA ALA A 173 1.82 17.58 0.16
C ALA A 173 0.71 17.91 1.16
N THR A 174 -0.02 16.90 1.64
CA THR A 174 -1.07 17.06 2.67
C THR A 174 -0.45 17.38 4.03
N ASN A 175 0.66 16.71 4.38
CA ASN A 175 1.40 16.97 5.61
C ASN A 175 1.91 18.41 5.65
N ASP A 176 2.48 18.91 4.55
CA ASP A 176 2.96 20.29 4.43
C ASP A 176 1.83 21.30 4.69
N VAL A 177 0.60 21.03 4.24
CA VAL A 177 -0.57 21.88 4.53
C VAL A 177 -0.93 21.84 6.01
N ILE A 178 -0.90 20.67 6.65
CA ILE A 178 -1.15 20.56 8.09
C ILE A 178 -0.08 21.34 8.85
N ASP A 179 1.19 21.16 8.50
CA ASP A 179 2.34 21.80 9.16
C ASP A 179 2.36 23.32 8.96
N GLU A 180 1.80 23.83 7.86
CA GLU A 180 1.68 25.27 7.60
C GLU A 180 0.56 25.94 8.43
N PHE A 181 -0.58 25.26 8.62
CA PHE A 181 -1.80 25.89 9.11
C PHE A 181 -2.23 25.46 10.52
N ALA A 182 -1.86 24.26 10.97
CA ALA A 182 -2.22 23.76 12.29
C ALA A 182 -1.24 24.24 13.37
N GLY A 183 -1.71 24.36 14.61
CA GLY A 183 -0.88 24.69 15.76
C GLY A 183 -0.96 23.64 16.87
N LEU A 184 -0.04 23.72 17.81
CA LEU A 184 -0.04 22.92 19.05
C LEU A 184 -0.20 23.85 20.25
N ARG A 185 -1.10 23.51 21.17
CA ARG A 185 -1.30 24.23 22.44
C ARG A 185 -1.24 23.26 23.60
N GLY A 186 -0.50 23.61 24.64
CA GLY A 186 -0.49 22.90 25.92
C GLY A 186 -1.28 23.66 26.97
N GLU A 187 -1.99 22.94 27.84
CA GLU A 187 -2.69 23.49 29.00
C GLU A 187 -2.57 22.52 30.17
N MET A 188 -2.56 23.04 31.39
CA MET A 188 -2.72 22.22 32.59
C MET A 188 -4.20 22.20 32.95
N ASP A 189 -4.77 21.02 33.14
CA ASP A 189 -6.13 20.93 33.64
C ASP A 189 -6.22 21.24 35.14
N GLU A 190 -7.44 21.16 35.69
CA GLU A 190 -7.73 21.47 37.10
C GLU A 190 -6.97 20.56 38.09
N GLU A 191 -6.52 19.39 37.64
CA GLU A 191 -5.73 18.43 38.43
C GLU A 191 -4.21 18.65 38.24
N GLY A 192 -3.82 19.65 37.44
CA GLY A 192 -2.43 19.95 37.11
C GLY A 192 -1.83 19.01 36.07
N MET A 193 -2.66 18.25 35.36
CA MET A 193 -2.20 17.31 34.33
C MET A 193 -2.09 18.02 32.98
N PRO A 194 -0.97 17.83 32.24
CA PRO A 194 -0.79 18.47 30.94
C PRO A 194 -1.70 17.82 29.90
N ARG A 195 -2.50 18.66 29.23
CA ARG A 195 -3.30 18.33 28.05
C ARG A 195 -2.74 19.02 26.82
N LEU A 196 -2.79 18.34 25.69
CA LEU A 196 -2.26 18.83 24.43
C LEU A 196 -3.39 18.92 23.41
N PHE A 197 -3.46 20.03 22.69
CA PHE A 197 -4.51 20.32 21.72
C PHE A 197 -3.90 20.66 20.35
N ILE A 198 -4.50 20.12 19.30
CA ILE A 198 -4.29 20.59 17.92
C ILE A 198 -5.22 21.78 17.69
N VAL A 199 -4.65 22.91 17.34
CA VAL A 199 -5.39 24.14 17.02
C VAL A 199 -5.67 24.18 15.52
N LEU A 200 -6.95 24.19 15.14
CA LEU A 200 -7.37 24.22 13.74
C LEU A 200 -7.26 25.63 13.13
N PRO A 201 -7.08 25.75 11.81
CA PRO A 201 -7.11 27.04 11.12
C PRO A 201 -8.51 27.67 11.19
N GLY A 202 -8.58 28.99 11.33
CA GLY A 202 -9.87 29.70 11.35
C GLY A 202 -9.84 31.07 12.02
N LYS A 203 -11.02 31.71 12.07
CA LYS A 203 -11.22 32.96 12.80
C LYS A 203 -11.27 32.67 14.31
N PRO A 204 -10.78 33.58 15.17
CA PRO A 204 -10.94 33.45 16.61
C PRO A 204 -12.42 33.47 17.03
N PRO A 205 -12.84 32.65 18.02
CA PRO A 205 -12.05 31.63 18.70
C PRO A 205 -11.82 30.41 17.79
N ARG A 206 -10.59 29.90 17.77
CA ARG A 206 -10.23 28.75 16.94
C ARG A 206 -10.77 27.46 17.56
N GLU A 207 -11.21 26.55 16.71
CA GLU A 207 -11.59 25.20 17.12
C GLU A 207 -10.33 24.39 17.46
N GLU A 208 -10.45 23.49 18.43
CA GLU A 208 -9.34 22.71 18.96
C GLU A 208 -9.75 21.24 19.09
N ILE A 209 -8.79 20.35 18.84
CA ILE A 209 -8.94 18.90 19.00
C ILE A 209 -7.97 18.44 20.09
N GLU A 210 -8.48 17.85 21.16
CA GLU A 210 -7.65 17.27 22.22
C GLU A 210 -6.95 16.00 21.73
N LEU A 211 -5.63 15.93 21.95
CA LEU A 211 -4.86 14.72 21.73
C LEU A 211 -5.02 13.80 22.93
N ALA A 212 -5.66 12.64 22.71
CA ALA A 212 -5.89 11.63 23.74
C ALA A 212 -4.61 10.92 24.24
N ALA A 213 -3.43 11.26 23.70
CA ALA A 213 -2.16 10.63 24.03
C ALA A 213 -1.39 11.43 25.10
N PRO A 214 -0.88 10.78 26.17
CA PRO A 214 0.00 11.43 27.14
C PRO A 214 1.30 11.94 26.49
N VAL A 215 1.85 13.02 27.04
CA VAL A 215 3.12 13.62 26.58
C VAL A 215 4.27 12.60 26.52
N SER A 216 4.35 11.71 27.51
CA SER A 216 5.38 10.67 27.55
C SER A 216 5.27 9.66 26.41
N GLN A 217 4.05 9.31 25.98
CA GLN A 217 3.81 8.40 24.86
C GLN A 217 4.20 9.05 23.54
N LEU A 218 3.79 10.31 23.32
CA LEU A 218 4.15 11.07 22.12
C LEU A 218 5.67 11.16 21.94
N LEU A 219 6.39 11.53 23.00
CA LEU A 219 7.85 11.60 22.97
C LEU A 219 8.48 10.21 22.75
N PHE A 220 7.95 9.18 23.40
CA PHE A 220 8.47 7.82 23.23
C PHE A 220 8.30 7.34 21.79
N GLU A 221 7.19 7.62 21.13
CA GLU A 221 6.94 7.14 19.76
C GLU A 221 7.64 7.99 18.69
N LEU A 222 7.74 9.31 18.88
CA LEU A 222 8.22 10.24 17.86
C LEU A 222 9.70 10.66 18.03
N ASP A 223 10.16 10.92 19.26
CA ASP A 223 11.52 11.42 19.51
C ASP A 223 12.11 10.87 20.83
N ARG A 224 12.88 9.79 20.68
CA ARG A 224 13.53 9.06 21.78
C ARG A 224 14.57 9.89 22.54
N GLU A 225 15.19 10.86 21.88
CA GLU A 225 16.21 11.69 22.52
C GLU A 225 15.54 12.80 23.33
N ALA A 226 14.51 13.44 22.78
CA ALA A 226 13.68 14.39 23.54
C ALA A 226 13.02 13.72 24.75
N TYR A 227 12.53 12.48 24.61
CA TYR A 227 12.00 11.69 25.73
C TYR A 227 12.98 11.61 26.91
N LYS A 228 14.26 11.29 26.65
CA LYS A 228 15.28 11.17 27.70
C LYS A 228 15.53 12.51 28.39
N VAL A 229 15.64 13.59 27.61
CA VAL A 229 15.88 14.93 28.14
C VAL A 229 14.73 15.36 29.06
N VAL A 230 13.48 15.20 28.61
CA VAL A 230 12.29 15.55 29.38
C VAL A 230 12.18 14.70 30.65
N LEU A 231 12.44 13.38 30.55
CA LEU A 231 12.41 12.48 31.71
C LEU A 231 13.38 12.93 32.80
N ASN A 232 14.63 13.25 32.43
CA ASN A 232 15.64 13.71 33.39
C ASN A 232 15.20 15.01 34.07
N ALA A 233 14.72 15.99 33.29
CA ALA A 233 14.22 17.25 33.85
C ALA A 233 13.04 17.04 34.80
N CYS A 234 12.10 16.14 34.49
CA CYS A 234 10.98 15.81 35.38
C CYS A 234 11.44 15.11 36.66
N LEU A 235 12.44 14.22 36.59
CA LEU A 235 13.01 13.55 37.77
C LEU A 235 13.73 14.55 38.68
N GLU A 236 14.49 15.49 38.11
CA GLU A 236 15.15 16.56 38.84
C GLU A 236 14.14 17.47 39.53
N ALA A 237 13.08 17.90 38.84
CA ALA A 237 12.01 18.69 39.41
C ALA A 237 11.29 17.95 40.55
N LYS A 238 11.03 16.65 40.38
CA LYS A 238 10.44 15.81 41.42
C LYS A 238 11.35 15.68 42.65
N ALA A 239 12.66 15.57 42.46
CA ALA A 239 13.63 15.50 43.55
C ALA A 239 13.79 16.84 44.29
N ALA A 240 13.57 17.97 43.60
CA ALA A 240 13.63 19.32 44.15
C ALA A 240 12.33 19.77 44.84
N ALA A 241 11.21 19.05 44.64
CA ALA A 241 9.94 19.36 45.29
C ALA A 241 10.06 19.18 46.82
N PRO A 242 9.62 20.15 47.63
CA PRO A 242 9.65 20.01 49.09
C PRO A 242 8.83 18.79 49.50
N GLN A 243 9.43 17.88 50.27
CA GLN A 243 8.68 16.84 50.96
C GLN A 243 7.84 17.55 52.01
N ASP A 244 6.52 17.53 51.87
CA ASP A 244 5.62 17.99 52.93
C ASP A 244 6.01 17.27 54.21
N ALA A 245 6.55 18.04 55.16
CA ALA A 245 6.83 17.55 56.49
C ALA A 245 5.48 17.13 57.09
N GLU A 246 5.38 15.84 57.44
CA GLU A 246 4.39 15.35 58.39
C GLU A 246 4.38 16.29 59.59
N VAL A 247 3.31 17.08 59.73
CA VAL A 247 3.00 17.72 60.99
C VAL A 247 1.97 16.83 61.67
N ALA A 248 2.48 16.05 62.62
CA ALA A 248 1.75 15.23 63.58
C ALA A 248 0.79 16.06 64.46
#